data_AF-A0A942AAM5-F1
#
_entry.id   AF-A0A942AAM5-F1
#
_cell.length_a   1.000
_cell.length_b   1.000
_cell.length_c   1.000
_cell.angle_alpha   90.00
_cell.angle_beta   90.00
_cell.angle_gamma   90.00
#
_symmetry.space_group_name_H-M   'P 1'
#
loop_
_entity.id
_entity.type
_entity.pdbx_description
1 polymer ?
#
loop_
_entity_poly.entity_id
_entity_poly.type
_entity_poly.pdbx_seq_one_letter_code
_entity_poly.pdbx_strand_id
1 'polypeptide(L)'
;MINLIKNEFIKLMKKKSTYIFLIITFLFIILTNILYKHFYNGISYSGYYKDDAEFYSTALRQLDPNNSEQVEEYVEIKTQLDVINLISKYGFDSWQANIIPGQVSSIIGLINRYTYIEKDEFALTDAKKKYDTFINALDSDNWRYFAELELEEVNLLLSEKQQFSIDNNLNSEGSTYDFKIYEIIKQILEWRLEKDISYANTFLNTALQNYSRSSRNIIYYEAESNHSYSDKLDYYDSLKEANINKYYIENNIRNIKDYDNRYILVNLLNEYELFILIFIIMISGSIVSDEFNKGTIKLLLIRPYSRLKILLAKFLTCLCMFILFIVFIFISQLLVGGIIQGFGSLNVPAVIYNYNTHNIETMSIIKYLIINICAKSPMFLLLITLAFTISTLFTNSALAIALPLLGYMVSSIINQLIAHALLKDIKAPLYFVTPNWDLTSYLFGGLPSFEPINLRFSILVCLSYFLIMIFISCFVFKKRNIKNV
;
A
#
# COMPACT_ATOMS: atom_id res chain seq x y z
N MET A 1 -13.81 34.61 21.96
CA MET A 1 -13.30 33.76 20.85
C MET A 1 -14.25 32.59 20.57
N ILE A 2 -14.57 31.77 21.58
CA ILE A 2 -15.42 30.58 21.46
C ILE A 2 -16.77 30.85 20.77
N ASN A 3 -17.49 31.92 21.16
CA ASN A 3 -18.78 32.26 20.53
C ASN A 3 -18.66 32.59 19.03
N LEU A 4 -17.53 33.13 18.58
CA LEU A 4 -17.29 33.39 17.15
C LEU A 4 -17.09 32.08 16.40
N ILE A 5 -16.26 31.18 16.94
CA ILE A 5 -16.01 29.84 16.37
C ILE A 5 -17.33 29.06 16.29
N LYS A 6 -18.13 29.05 17.37
CA LYS A 6 -19.44 28.41 17.39
C LYS A 6 -20.37 28.94 16.29
N ASN A 7 -20.41 30.26 16.09
CA ASN A 7 -21.23 30.86 15.05
C ASN A 7 -20.77 30.47 13.64
N GLU A 8 -19.46 30.48 13.39
CA GLU A 8 -18.89 30.06 12.10
C GLU A 8 -19.13 28.57 11.84
N PHE A 9 -18.99 27.73 12.87
CA PHE A 9 -19.31 26.31 12.81
C PHE A 9 -20.79 26.07 12.42
N ILE A 10 -21.74 26.74 13.09
CA ILE A 10 -23.17 26.62 12.77
C ILE A 10 -23.46 27.05 11.33
N LYS A 11 -22.79 28.10 10.82
CA LYS A 11 -22.95 28.53 9.42
C LYS A 11 -22.50 27.43 8.45
N LEU A 12 -21.33 26.83 8.69
CA LEU A 12 -20.80 25.76 7.84
C LEU A 12 -21.74 24.54 7.87
N MET A 13 -22.17 24.12 9.06
CA MET A 13 -23.13 23.02 9.23
C MET A 13 -24.53 23.32 8.69
N LYS A 14 -24.84 24.53 8.25
CA LYS A 14 -26.10 24.84 7.54
C LYS A 14 -25.93 24.90 6.02
N LYS A 15 -24.70 24.85 5.49
CA LYS A 15 -24.47 24.81 4.05
C LYS A 15 -24.86 23.44 3.49
N LYS A 16 -25.70 23.44 2.44
CA LYS A 16 -26.08 22.20 1.72
C LYS A 16 -24.85 21.44 1.21
N SER A 17 -23.83 22.16 0.73
CA SER A 17 -22.59 21.56 0.23
C SER A 17 -21.87 20.70 1.27
N THR A 18 -21.91 21.07 2.55
CA THR A 18 -21.30 20.30 3.64
C THR A 18 -21.99 18.95 3.80
N TYR A 19 -23.33 18.91 3.85
CA TYR A 19 -24.06 17.64 3.94
C TYR A 19 -23.92 16.77 2.70
N ILE A 20 -23.97 17.37 1.51
CA ILE A 20 -23.76 16.66 0.25
C ILE A 20 -22.40 15.96 0.27
N PHE A 21 -21.35 16.67 0.71
CA PHE A 21 -20.02 16.08 0.80
C PHE A 21 -19.95 14.94 1.82
N LEU A 22 -20.50 15.11 3.02
CA LEU A 22 -20.56 14.05 4.03
C LEU A 22 -21.27 12.79 3.51
N ILE A 23 -22.38 12.95 2.78
CA ILE A 23 -23.12 11.84 2.17
C ILE A 23 -22.28 11.15 1.09
N ILE A 24 -21.63 11.92 0.20
CA ILE A 24 -20.77 11.36 -0.85
C ILE A 24 -19.60 10.57 -0.21
N THR A 25 -18.96 11.11 0.81
CA THR A 25 -17.89 10.40 1.54
C THR A 25 -18.42 9.12 2.18
N PHE A 26 -19.60 9.15 2.80
CA PHE A 26 -20.19 7.96 3.40
C PHE A 26 -20.53 6.88 2.35
N LEU A 27 -21.09 7.27 1.21
CA LEU A 27 -21.35 6.37 0.08
C LEU A 27 -20.05 5.78 -0.48
N PHE A 28 -18.98 6.59 -0.57
CA PHE A 28 -17.67 6.12 -0.98
C PHE A 28 -17.11 5.08 0.01
N ILE A 29 -17.24 5.31 1.31
CA ILE A 29 -16.85 4.34 2.35
C ILE A 29 -17.61 3.01 2.17
N ILE A 30 -18.93 3.07 1.92
CA ILE A 30 -19.71 1.84 1.63
C ILE A 30 -19.18 1.14 0.39
N LEU A 31 -18.97 1.88 -0.70
CA LEU A 31 -18.48 1.35 -1.95
C LEU A 31 -17.12 0.66 -1.79
N THR A 32 -16.14 1.32 -1.15
CA THR A 32 -14.80 0.75 -0.97
C THR A 32 -14.83 -0.53 -0.14
N ASN A 33 -15.63 -0.58 0.93
CA ASN A 33 -15.75 -1.80 1.75
C ASN A 33 -16.41 -2.95 0.99
N ILE A 34 -17.38 -2.67 0.10
CA ILE A 34 -17.99 -3.69 -0.78
C ILE A 34 -16.97 -4.18 -1.80
N LEU A 35 -16.21 -3.27 -2.43
CA LEU A 35 -15.20 -3.61 -3.42
C LEU A 35 -14.11 -4.49 -2.81
N TYR A 36 -13.55 -4.10 -1.67
CA TYR A 36 -12.52 -4.90 -1.00
C TYR A 36 -13.02 -6.29 -0.62
N LYS A 37 -14.26 -6.40 -0.12
CA LYS A 37 -14.84 -7.70 0.22
C LYS A 37 -15.00 -8.65 -0.98
N HIS A 38 -15.29 -8.13 -2.17
CA HIS A 38 -15.56 -8.96 -3.35
C HIS A 38 -14.35 -9.19 -4.25
N PHE A 39 -13.50 -8.17 -4.41
CA PHE A 39 -12.41 -8.20 -5.39
C PHE A 39 -11.03 -8.47 -4.79
N TYR A 40 -10.87 -8.35 -3.46
CA TYR A 40 -9.56 -8.45 -2.81
C TYR A 40 -9.45 -9.61 -1.80
N ASN A 41 -10.24 -10.68 -1.99
CA ASN A 41 -10.08 -11.93 -1.22
C ASN A 41 -8.89 -12.76 -1.73
N GLY A 42 -7.67 -12.28 -1.48
CA GLY A 42 -6.41 -12.95 -1.85
C GLY A 42 -6.10 -12.90 -3.34
N ILE A 43 -4.81 -12.94 -3.69
CA ILE A 43 -4.37 -13.00 -5.09
C ILE A 43 -4.53 -14.46 -5.56
N SER A 44 -5.55 -14.71 -6.37
CA SER A 44 -5.67 -15.98 -7.10
C SER A 44 -4.87 -15.87 -8.40
N TYR A 45 -3.59 -16.25 -8.36
CA TYR A 45 -2.73 -16.26 -9.56
C TYR A 45 -3.27 -17.18 -10.66
N SER A 46 -4.10 -18.13 -10.28
CA SER A 46 -4.73 -19.07 -11.20
C SER A 46 -5.91 -18.47 -11.97
N GLY A 47 -6.52 -17.38 -11.49
CA GLY A 47 -7.64 -16.72 -12.16
C GLY A 47 -7.29 -16.24 -13.57
N TYR A 48 -6.02 -15.92 -13.83
CA TYR A 48 -5.51 -15.59 -15.16
C TYR A 48 -5.70 -16.74 -16.16
N TYR A 49 -5.50 -17.98 -15.72
CA TYR A 49 -5.65 -19.16 -16.57
C TYR A 49 -7.09 -19.45 -17.01
N LYS A 50 -8.08 -18.88 -16.29
CA LYS A 50 -9.49 -19.19 -16.53
C LYS A 50 -9.93 -18.79 -17.93
N ASP A 51 -9.44 -17.65 -18.41
CA ASP A 51 -9.81 -17.10 -19.72
C ASP A 51 -8.88 -17.63 -20.83
N ASP A 52 -7.74 -18.23 -20.48
CA ASP A 52 -6.73 -18.71 -21.44
C ASP A 52 -7.04 -20.12 -22.00
N ALA A 53 -7.89 -20.91 -21.33
CA ALA A 53 -8.21 -22.27 -21.74
C ALA A 53 -8.76 -22.33 -23.18
N GLU A 54 -9.67 -21.42 -23.52
CA GLU A 54 -10.29 -21.36 -24.85
C GLU A 54 -9.27 -20.97 -25.93
N PHE A 55 -8.39 -20.00 -25.61
CA PHE A 55 -7.30 -19.57 -26.48
C PHE A 55 -6.37 -20.74 -26.83
N TYR A 56 -5.84 -21.43 -25.82
CA TYR A 56 -4.94 -22.57 -26.03
C TYR A 56 -5.65 -23.73 -26.75
N SER A 57 -6.92 -24.00 -26.42
CA SER A 57 -7.69 -25.03 -27.11
C SER A 57 -7.89 -24.73 -28.61
N THR A 58 -8.05 -23.45 -28.96
CA THR A 58 -8.24 -23.02 -30.35
C THR A 58 -6.93 -23.06 -31.12
N ALA A 59 -5.84 -22.58 -30.50
CA ALA A 59 -4.50 -22.65 -31.09
C ALA A 59 -4.07 -24.10 -31.32
N LEU A 60 -4.30 -25.00 -30.35
CA LEU A 60 -3.92 -26.41 -30.47
C LEU A 60 -4.63 -27.13 -31.62
N ARG A 61 -5.87 -26.74 -31.97
CA ARG A 61 -6.62 -27.32 -33.11
C ARG A 61 -6.02 -26.95 -34.47
N GLN A 62 -5.20 -25.92 -34.53
CA GLN A 62 -4.58 -25.45 -35.78
C GLN A 62 -3.21 -26.08 -36.02
N LEU A 63 -2.67 -26.81 -35.04
CA LEU A 63 -1.36 -27.43 -35.06
C LEU A 63 -1.48 -28.95 -35.30
N ASP A 64 -0.60 -29.50 -36.15
CA ASP A 64 -0.51 -30.94 -36.38
C ASP A 64 0.65 -31.55 -35.57
N PRO A 65 0.37 -32.45 -34.61
CA PRO A 65 1.41 -33.09 -33.80
C PRO A 65 2.34 -34.03 -34.60
N ASN A 66 2.00 -34.39 -35.84
CA ASN A 66 2.85 -35.22 -36.70
C ASN A 66 3.75 -34.40 -37.62
N ASN A 67 3.56 -33.08 -37.68
CA ASN A 67 4.37 -32.18 -38.47
C ASN A 67 5.62 -31.76 -37.66
N SER A 68 6.81 -32.08 -38.17
CA SER A 68 8.09 -31.81 -37.51
C SER A 68 8.37 -30.32 -37.25
N GLU A 69 7.76 -29.42 -38.01
CA GLU A 69 7.91 -27.96 -37.79
C GLU A 69 6.95 -27.41 -36.74
N GLN A 70 5.85 -28.13 -36.45
CA GLN A 70 4.77 -27.67 -35.56
C GLN A 70 4.72 -28.43 -34.23
N VAL A 71 5.38 -29.60 -34.13
CA VAL A 71 5.28 -30.50 -32.98
C VAL A 71 5.79 -29.88 -31.67
N GLU A 72 6.82 -29.03 -31.72
CA GLU A 72 7.33 -28.31 -30.53
C GLU A 72 6.29 -27.30 -30.03
N GLU A 73 5.75 -26.46 -30.92
CA GLU A 73 4.68 -25.52 -30.58
C GLU A 73 3.42 -26.25 -30.08
N TYR A 74 3.09 -27.37 -30.70
CA TYR A 74 1.99 -28.23 -30.27
C TYR A 74 2.19 -28.72 -28.82
N VAL A 75 3.38 -29.22 -28.48
CA VAL A 75 3.69 -29.71 -27.12
C VAL A 75 3.64 -28.59 -26.09
N GLU A 76 4.15 -27.40 -26.42
CA GLU A 76 4.09 -26.23 -25.53
C GLU A 76 2.64 -25.82 -25.24
N ILE A 77 1.84 -25.61 -26.29
CA ILE A 77 0.42 -25.21 -26.14
C ILE A 77 -0.38 -26.30 -25.44
N LYS A 78 -0.13 -27.58 -25.77
CA LYS A 78 -0.81 -28.71 -25.13
C LYS A 78 -0.50 -28.77 -23.64
N THR A 79 0.75 -28.52 -23.26
CA THR A 79 1.18 -28.51 -21.85
C THR A 79 0.47 -27.41 -21.07
N GLN A 80 0.37 -26.20 -21.62
CA GLN A 80 -0.40 -25.12 -20.99
C GLN A 80 -1.88 -25.52 -20.83
N LEU A 81 -2.51 -26.04 -21.88
CA LEU A 81 -3.91 -26.45 -21.82
C LEU A 81 -4.16 -27.57 -20.79
N ASP A 82 -3.28 -28.57 -20.73
CA ASP A 82 -3.38 -29.68 -19.77
C ASP A 82 -3.20 -29.20 -18.32
N VAL A 83 -2.28 -28.26 -18.08
CA VAL A 83 -2.11 -27.59 -16.77
C VAL A 83 -3.38 -26.84 -16.38
N ILE A 84 -3.95 -26.04 -17.28
CA ILE A 84 -5.17 -25.27 -17.03
C ILE A 84 -6.36 -26.19 -16.74
N ASN A 85 -6.51 -27.26 -17.51
CA ASN A 85 -7.54 -28.27 -17.28
C ASN A 85 -7.38 -28.92 -15.90
N LEU A 86 -6.15 -29.24 -15.48
CA LEU A 86 -5.89 -29.79 -14.17
C LEU A 86 -6.23 -28.79 -13.04
N ILE A 87 -5.88 -27.52 -13.20
CA ILE A 87 -6.26 -26.46 -12.24
C ILE A 87 -7.79 -26.36 -12.16
N SER A 88 -8.48 -26.38 -13.30
CA SER A 88 -9.94 -26.28 -13.36
C SER A 88 -10.66 -27.41 -12.61
N LYS A 89 -10.07 -28.62 -12.55
CA LYS A 89 -10.59 -29.77 -11.79
C LYS A 89 -10.76 -29.45 -10.30
N TYR A 90 -9.82 -28.72 -9.71
CA TYR A 90 -9.84 -28.37 -8.28
C TYR A 90 -10.49 -27.01 -7.99
N GLY A 91 -10.65 -26.19 -9.03
CA GLY A 91 -11.11 -24.81 -8.93
C GLY A 91 -9.95 -23.84 -8.79
N PHE A 92 -10.07 -22.68 -9.45
CA PHE A 92 -8.99 -21.70 -9.53
C PHE A 92 -8.59 -21.15 -8.15
N ASP A 93 -9.52 -20.95 -7.21
CA ASP A 93 -9.18 -20.40 -5.89
C ASP A 93 -8.65 -21.45 -4.88
N SER A 94 -8.42 -22.69 -5.32
CA SER A 94 -7.94 -23.79 -4.49
C SER A 94 -6.44 -23.70 -4.20
N TRP A 95 -5.96 -24.37 -3.15
CA TRP A 95 -4.52 -24.44 -2.90
C TRP A 95 -3.79 -25.25 -3.98
N GLN A 96 -4.47 -26.25 -4.56
CA GLN A 96 -3.97 -27.05 -5.67
C GLN A 96 -3.61 -26.14 -6.86
N ALA A 97 -4.48 -25.18 -7.17
CA ALA A 97 -4.25 -24.23 -8.25
C ALA A 97 -2.97 -23.40 -8.05
N ASN A 98 -2.56 -23.15 -6.81
CA ASN A 98 -1.34 -22.40 -6.50
C ASN A 98 -0.07 -23.25 -6.57
N ILE A 99 -0.15 -24.57 -6.45
CA ILE A 99 1.02 -25.47 -6.47
C ILE A 99 1.25 -26.12 -7.85
N ILE A 100 0.17 -26.39 -8.61
CA ILE A 100 0.23 -27.08 -9.90
C ILE A 100 1.21 -26.42 -10.89
N PRO A 101 1.18 -25.08 -11.11
CA PRO A 101 2.10 -24.43 -12.05
C PRO A 101 3.57 -24.63 -11.68
N GLY A 102 3.90 -24.61 -10.40
CA GLY A 102 5.29 -24.72 -9.92
C GLY A 102 5.79 -26.16 -9.82
N GLN A 103 4.94 -27.10 -9.39
CA GLN A 103 5.36 -28.46 -9.04
C GLN A 103 4.96 -29.51 -10.08
N VAL A 104 3.87 -29.33 -10.82
CA VAL A 104 3.31 -30.38 -11.71
C VAL A 104 3.51 -30.06 -13.19
N SER A 105 3.55 -28.78 -13.55
CA SER A 105 3.65 -28.31 -14.95
C SER A 105 4.82 -28.92 -15.72
N SER A 106 6.01 -28.98 -15.09
CA SER A 106 7.21 -29.56 -15.72
C SER A 106 7.03 -31.02 -16.09
N ILE A 107 6.35 -31.81 -15.24
CA ILE A 107 6.09 -33.23 -15.49
C ILE A 107 5.07 -33.41 -16.61
N ILE A 108 4.03 -32.58 -16.67
CA ILE A 108 3.07 -32.57 -17.79
C ILE A 108 3.81 -32.26 -19.11
N GLY A 109 4.72 -31.29 -19.09
CA GLY A 109 5.58 -30.96 -20.22
C GLY A 109 6.44 -32.16 -20.68
N LEU A 110 7.07 -32.87 -19.74
CA LEU A 110 7.84 -34.07 -20.04
C LEU A 110 6.97 -35.18 -20.64
N ILE A 111 5.79 -35.44 -20.07
CA ILE A 111 4.83 -36.43 -20.61
C ILE A 111 4.48 -36.11 -22.06
N ASN A 112 4.15 -34.85 -22.36
CA ASN A 112 3.80 -34.43 -23.72
C ASN A 112 5.01 -34.53 -24.65
N ARG A 113 6.19 -34.09 -24.22
CA ARG A 113 7.44 -34.19 -24.99
C ARG A 113 7.81 -35.63 -25.33
N TYR A 114 7.77 -36.54 -24.36
CA TYR A 114 8.02 -37.97 -24.58
C TYR A 114 6.94 -38.63 -25.44
N THR A 115 5.71 -38.13 -25.41
CA THR A 115 4.61 -38.67 -26.24
C THR A 115 4.73 -38.26 -27.71
N TYR A 116 5.00 -36.98 -27.98
CA TYR A 116 4.87 -36.41 -29.34
C TYR A 116 6.22 -36.21 -30.04
N ILE A 117 7.27 -35.82 -29.31
CA ILE A 117 8.58 -35.47 -29.89
C ILE A 117 9.54 -36.64 -29.81
N GLU A 118 9.90 -37.06 -28.58
CA GLU A 118 10.99 -38.01 -28.37
C GLU A 118 10.54 -39.47 -28.55
N LYS A 119 9.25 -39.76 -28.31
CA LYS A 119 8.65 -41.09 -28.43
C LYS A 119 9.37 -42.15 -27.59
N ASP A 120 9.90 -41.74 -26.44
CA ASP A 120 10.58 -42.60 -25.47
C ASP A 120 9.54 -43.21 -24.51
N GLU A 121 9.18 -44.48 -24.74
CA GLU A 121 8.21 -45.20 -23.91
C GLU A 121 8.68 -45.41 -22.46
N PHE A 122 9.99 -45.54 -22.24
CA PHE A 122 10.54 -45.78 -20.91
C PHE A 122 10.47 -44.49 -20.07
N ALA A 123 10.98 -43.38 -20.61
CA ALA A 123 10.92 -42.08 -19.96
C ALA A 123 9.47 -41.61 -19.74
N LEU A 124 8.57 -41.89 -20.70
CA LEU A 124 7.14 -41.63 -20.56
C LEU A 124 6.51 -42.39 -19.38
N THR A 125 6.89 -43.65 -19.19
CA THR A 125 6.36 -44.47 -18.09
C THR A 125 6.81 -43.94 -16.73
N ASP A 126 8.07 -43.54 -16.60
CA ASP A 126 8.60 -42.94 -15.37
C ASP A 126 7.95 -41.58 -15.06
N ALA A 127 7.84 -40.71 -16.06
CA ALA A 127 7.18 -39.41 -15.92
C ALA A 127 5.71 -39.56 -15.50
N LYS A 128 4.97 -40.53 -16.07
CA LYS A 128 3.58 -40.83 -15.66
C LYS A 128 3.50 -41.31 -14.22
N LYS A 129 4.42 -42.16 -13.77
CA LYS A 129 4.45 -42.63 -12.37
C LYS A 129 4.67 -41.47 -11.39
N LYS A 130 5.57 -40.53 -11.71
CA LYS A 130 5.79 -39.32 -10.91
C LYS A 130 4.55 -38.42 -10.91
N TYR A 131 3.93 -38.24 -12.08
CA TYR A 131 2.68 -37.50 -12.22
C TYR A 131 1.56 -38.10 -11.35
N ASP A 132 1.32 -39.42 -11.42
CA ASP A 132 0.30 -40.10 -10.64
C ASP A 132 0.51 -39.93 -9.12
N THR A 133 1.77 -39.91 -8.69
CA THR A 133 2.13 -39.65 -7.28
C THR A 133 1.68 -38.24 -6.85
N PHE A 134 1.93 -37.23 -7.69
CA PHE A 134 1.51 -35.86 -7.41
C PHE A 134 -0.01 -35.71 -7.46
N ILE A 135 -0.68 -36.35 -8.43
CA ILE A 135 -2.15 -36.34 -8.51
C ILE A 135 -2.77 -36.98 -7.27
N ASN A 136 -2.26 -38.10 -6.79
CA ASN A 136 -2.74 -38.73 -5.56
C ASN A 136 -2.60 -37.80 -4.34
N ALA A 137 -1.51 -37.02 -4.24
CA ALA A 137 -1.35 -36.03 -3.18
C ALA A 137 -2.35 -34.87 -3.30
N LEU A 138 -2.63 -34.38 -4.52
CA LEU A 138 -3.62 -33.34 -4.77
C LEU A 138 -5.06 -33.81 -4.47
N ASP A 139 -5.41 -35.02 -4.89
CA ASP A 139 -6.74 -35.62 -4.70
C ASP A 139 -7.02 -35.97 -3.23
N SER A 140 -5.99 -36.26 -2.44
CA SER A 140 -6.09 -36.58 -1.00
C SER A 140 -6.03 -35.36 -0.08
N ASP A 141 -6.06 -34.14 -0.63
CA ASP A 141 -5.90 -32.87 0.11
C ASP A 141 -4.58 -32.77 0.90
N ASN A 142 -3.55 -33.53 0.50
CA ASN A 142 -2.28 -33.63 1.19
C ASN A 142 -1.27 -32.59 0.69
N TRP A 143 -1.53 -31.32 1.01
CA TRP A 143 -0.59 -30.24 0.66
C TRP A 143 0.77 -30.37 1.36
N ARG A 144 0.83 -31.07 2.50
CA ARG A 144 2.07 -31.28 3.28
C ARG A 144 3.10 -32.09 2.50
N TYR A 145 2.66 -33.05 1.69
CA TYR A 145 3.53 -33.83 0.81
C TYR A 145 4.45 -32.94 -0.04
N PHE A 146 3.91 -31.87 -0.63
CA PHE A 146 4.70 -30.96 -1.47
C PHE A 146 5.70 -30.15 -0.64
N ALA A 147 5.31 -29.71 0.55
CA ALA A 147 6.20 -28.96 1.44
C ALA A 147 7.32 -29.83 2.03
N GLU A 148 7.03 -31.10 2.33
CA GLU A 148 8.00 -32.08 2.82
C GLU A 148 9.01 -32.46 1.71
N LEU A 149 8.51 -32.69 0.49
CA LEU A 149 9.36 -32.95 -0.67
C LEU A 149 10.32 -31.79 -0.95
N GLU A 150 9.79 -30.56 -1.00
CA GLU A 150 10.62 -29.36 -1.21
C GLU A 150 11.62 -29.14 -0.06
N LEU A 151 11.23 -29.46 1.18
CA LEU A 151 12.12 -29.35 2.34
C LEU A 151 13.26 -30.37 2.30
N GLU A 152 13.02 -31.59 1.81
CA GLU A 152 14.05 -32.60 1.60
C GLU A 152 15.06 -32.14 0.54
N GLU A 153 14.57 -31.65 -0.61
CA GLU A 153 15.41 -31.09 -1.68
C GLU A 153 16.28 -29.93 -1.18
N VAL A 154 15.69 -28.99 -0.43
CA VAL A 154 16.41 -27.83 0.11
C VAL A 154 17.47 -28.25 1.15
N ASN A 155 17.17 -29.23 2.01
CA ASN A 155 18.14 -29.74 2.97
C ASN A 155 19.33 -30.43 2.29
N LEU A 156 19.07 -31.19 1.21
CA LEU A 156 20.12 -31.78 0.40
C LEU A 156 21.03 -30.70 -0.18
N LEU A 157 20.47 -29.69 -0.86
CA LEU A 157 21.22 -28.59 -1.45
C LEU A 157 22.05 -27.80 -0.43
N LEU A 158 21.50 -27.57 0.77
CA LEU A 158 22.23 -26.92 1.87
C LEU A 158 23.41 -27.77 2.34
N SER A 159 23.22 -29.09 2.48
CA SER A 159 24.28 -30.01 2.90
C SER A 159 25.42 -30.11 1.87
N GLU A 160 25.08 -30.19 0.58
CA GLU A 160 26.05 -30.21 -0.52
C GLU A 160 26.87 -28.91 -0.57
N LYS A 161 26.22 -27.76 -0.39
CA LYS A 161 26.91 -26.45 -0.33
C LYS A 161 27.81 -26.32 0.89
N GLN A 162 27.39 -26.80 2.06
CA GLN A 162 28.23 -26.82 3.26
C GLN A 162 29.48 -27.67 3.03
N GLN A 163 29.32 -28.88 2.50
CA GLN A 163 30.44 -29.77 2.21
C GLN A 163 31.42 -29.14 1.18
N PHE A 164 30.90 -28.56 0.11
CA PHE A 164 31.73 -27.87 -0.89
C PHE A 164 32.54 -26.70 -0.30
N SER A 165 31.97 -25.96 0.66
CA SER A 165 32.69 -24.87 1.34
C SER A 165 33.86 -25.38 2.19
N ILE A 166 33.65 -26.51 2.90
CA ILE A 166 34.66 -27.19 3.71
C ILE A 166 35.79 -27.72 2.82
N ASP A 167 35.45 -28.41 1.74
CA ASP A 167 36.41 -29.06 0.84
C ASP A 167 37.34 -28.05 0.14
N ASN A 168 36.88 -26.82 -0.09
CA ASN A 168 37.62 -25.80 -0.82
C ASN A 168 38.30 -24.75 0.08
N ASN A 169 38.26 -24.87 1.42
CA ASN A 169 38.75 -23.85 2.36
C ASN A 169 38.25 -22.43 2.01
N LEU A 170 37.07 -22.34 1.41
CA LEU A 170 36.45 -21.06 1.15
C LEU A 170 35.90 -20.59 2.49
N ASN A 171 36.32 -19.41 2.96
CA ASN A 171 35.55 -18.72 3.98
C ASN A 171 34.10 -18.72 3.47
N SER A 172 33.16 -19.12 4.33
CA SER A 172 31.72 -19.27 4.04
C SER A 172 31.06 -18.03 3.41
N GLU A 173 31.83 -16.95 3.24
CA GLU A 173 31.49 -15.69 2.61
C GLU A 173 31.51 -15.74 1.07
N GLY A 174 32.18 -16.72 0.43
CA GLY A 174 32.45 -16.71 -1.02
C GLY A 174 31.34 -17.18 -1.98
N SER A 175 30.25 -17.78 -1.50
CA SER A 175 29.09 -18.22 -2.31
C SER A 175 27.76 -17.98 -1.57
N THR A 176 27.64 -16.77 -1.02
CA THR A 176 26.83 -16.42 0.17
C THR A 176 25.33 -16.25 -0.06
N TYR A 177 24.89 -15.75 -1.22
CA TYR A 177 23.49 -15.34 -1.39
C TYR A 177 22.56 -16.54 -1.57
N ASP A 178 22.92 -17.49 -2.43
CA ASP A 178 22.12 -18.70 -2.64
C ASP A 178 21.92 -19.47 -1.34
N PHE A 179 22.98 -19.58 -0.54
CA PHE A 179 22.91 -20.28 0.75
C PHE A 179 21.89 -19.62 1.68
N LYS A 180 21.97 -18.29 1.86
CA LYS A 180 20.98 -17.52 2.65
C LYS A 180 19.56 -17.65 2.07
N ILE A 181 19.41 -17.70 0.74
CA ILE A 181 18.11 -17.89 0.09
C ILE A 181 17.53 -19.27 0.42
N TYR A 182 18.34 -20.33 0.35
CA TYR A 182 17.92 -21.68 0.73
C TYR A 182 17.58 -21.77 2.23
N GLU A 183 18.29 -21.06 3.11
CA GLU A 183 17.91 -20.95 4.54
C GLU A 183 16.53 -20.29 4.72
N ILE A 184 16.24 -19.23 3.97
CA ILE A 184 14.92 -18.58 4.00
C ILE A 184 13.83 -19.52 3.48
N ILE A 185 14.07 -20.24 2.39
CA ILE A 185 13.11 -21.23 1.85
C ILE A 185 12.86 -22.34 2.86
N LYS A 186 13.92 -22.88 3.46
CA LYS A 186 13.83 -23.87 4.53
C LYS A 186 12.97 -23.37 5.69
N GLN A 187 13.25 -22.18 6.21
CA GLN A 187 12.49 -21.60 7.32
C GLN A 187 11.01 -21.42 6.99
N ILE A 188 10.70 -21.02 5.75
CA ILE A 188 9.32 -20.88 5.26
C ILE A 188 8.61 -22.24 5.24
N LEU A 189 9.26 -23.28 4.75
CA LEU A 189 8.70 -24.64 4.69
C LEU A 189 8.51 -25.23 6.10
N GLU A 190 9.45 -25.00 7.01
CA GLU A 190 9.31 -25.35 8.42
C GLU A 190 8.12 -24.65 9.06
N TRP A 191 8.01 -23.32 8.93
CA TRP A 191 6.84 -22.59 9.42
C TRP A 191 5.54 -23.07 8.78
N ARG A 192 5.56 -23.40 7.48
CA ARG A 192 4.40 -23.92 6.77
C ARG A 192 3.89 -25.20 7.41
N LEU A 193 4.78 -26.16 7.67
CA LEU A 193 4.46 -27.46 8.27
C LEU A 193 4.08 -27.34 9.75
N GLU A 194 4.83 -26.55 10.52
CA GLU A 194 4.61 -26.34 11.96
C GLU A 194 3.33 -25.57 12.26
N LYS A 195 3.06 -24.51 11.50
CA LYS A 195 1.92 -23.60 11.70
C LYS A 195 0.71 -23.98 10.86
N ASP A 196 0.74 -25.12 10.16
CA ASP A 196 -0.37 -25.64 9.37
C ASP A 196 -0.91 -24.60 8.36
N ILE A 197 0.00 -24.08 7.53
CA ILE A 197 -0.31 -23.07 6.51
C ILE A 197 -0.36 -23.76 5.15
N SER A 198 -1.54 -23.97 4.56
CA SER A 198 -1.62 -24.56 3.22
C SER A 198 -1.26 -23.54 2.12
N TYR A 199 -1.15 -24.00 0.88
CA TYR A 199 -0.92 -23.12 -0.29
C TYR A 199 -2.19 -22.35 -0.71
N ALA A 200 -3.27 -22.38 0.07
CA ALA A 200 -4.50 -21.65 -0.21
C ALA A 200 -4.28 -20.12 -0.14
N ASN A 201 -5.20 -19.36 -0.75
CA ASN A 201 -5.23 -17.90 -0.70
C ASN A 201 -5.64 -17.39 0.69
N THR A 202 -4.73 -17.54 1.66
CA THR A 202 -4.89 -17.13 3.05
C THR A 202 -3.89 -16.05 3.40
N PHE A 203 -4.23 -15.20 4.38
CA PHE A 203 -3.35 -14.15 4.87
C PHE A 203 -1.96 -14.66 5.27
N LEU A 204 -1.86 -15.80 5.95
CA LEU A 204 -0.57 -16.36 6.36
C LEU A 204 0.24 -16.91 5.17
N ASN A 205 -0.42 -17.45 4.13
CA ASN A 205 0.27 -17.84 2.91
C ASN A 205 0.83 -16.60 2.18
N THR A 206 0.05 -15.53 2.07
CA THR A 206 0.51 -14.23 1.55
C THR A 206 1.67 -13.67 2.40
N ALA A 207 1.61 -13.81 3.73
CA ALA A 207 2.68 -13.39 4.61
C ALA A 207 3.98 -14.18 4.37
N LEU A 208 3.92 -15.50 4.15
CA LEU A 208 5.09 -16.31 3.78
C LEU A 208 5.70 -15.84 2.45
N GLN A 209 4.87 -15.54 1.45
CA GLN A 209 5.32 -15.03 0.15
C GLN A 209 5.99 -13.66 0.27
N ASN A 210 5.36 -12.73 1.00
CA ASN A 210 5.92 -11.39 1.24
C ASN A 210 7.21 -11.46 2.05
N TYR A 211 7.27 -12.32 3.09
CA TYR A 211 8.51 -12.58 3.82
C TYR A 211 9.61 -13.09 2.89
N SER A 212 9.32 -14.08 2.05
CA SER A 212 10.30 -14.61 1.08
C SER A 212 10.84 -13.51 0.16
N ARG A 213 9.95 -12.74 -0.46
CA ARG A 213 10.31 -11.67 -1.40
C ARG A 213 11.16 -10.60 -0.71
N SER A 214 10.72 -10.10 0.44
CA SER A 214 11.42 -9.05 1.17
C SER A 214 12.76 -9.52 1.75
N SER A 215 12.85 -10.76 2.24
CA SER A 215 14.11 -11.35 2.71
C SER A 215 15.12 -11.53 1.57
N ARG A 216 14.68 -11.93 0.37
CA ARG A 216 15.57 -11.98 -0.80
C ARG A 216 16.10 -10.59 -1.17
N ASN A 217 15.24 -9.58 -1.19
CA ASN A 217 15.67 -8.20 -1.46
C ASN A 217 16.69 -7.70 -0.43
N ILE A 218 16.52 -8.03 0.85
CA ILE A 218 17.50 -7.72 1.91
C ILE A 218 18.84 -8.40 1.63
N ILE A 219 18.84 -9.69 1.29
CA ILE A 219 20.06 -10.44 0.97
C ILE A 219 20.77 -9.84 -0.23
N TYR A 220 20.05 -9.50 -1.30
CA TYR A 220 20.63 -8.90 -2.50
C TYR A 220 21.23 -7.53 -2.21
N TYR A 221 20.51 -6.69 -1.45
CA TYR A 221 21.05 -5.40 -1.00
C TYR A 221 22.33 -5.61 -0.19
N GLU A 222 22.31 -6.42 0.87
CA GLU A 222 23.49 -6.62 1.72
C GLU A 222 24.70 -7.26 1.03
N ALA A 223 24.50 -7.89 -0.13
CA ALA A 223 25.57 -8.50 -0.92
C ALA A 223 26.29 -7.50 -1.84
N GLU A 224 25.67 -6.38 -2.21
CA GLU A 224 26.26 -5.39 -3.09
C GLU A 224 26.98 -4.29 -2.29
N SER A 225 28.03 -3.69 -2.86
CA SER A 225 28.86 -2.70 -2.16
C SER A 225 28.50 -1.24 -2.49
N ASN A 226 27.71 -1.01 -3.54
CA ASN A 226 27.39 0.31 -4.07
C ASN A 226 25.87 0.50 -4.16
N HIS A 227 25.30 1.20 -3.19
CA HIS A 227 23.87 1.50 -3.16
C HIS A 227 23.59 2.96 -3.44
N SER A 228 22.65 3.21 -4.34
CA SER A 228 21.99 4.49 -4.44
C SER A 228 21.08 4.73 -3.23
N TYR A 229 20.65 5.98 -3.05
CA TYR A 229 19.64 6.29 -2.03
C TYR A 229 18.31 5.60 -2.31
N SER A 230 17.95 5.38 -3.58
CA SER A 230 16.75 4.62 -3.96
C SER A 230 16.83 3.19 -3.44
N ASP A 231 17.97 2.52 -3.65
CA ASP A 231 18.18 1.15 -3.18
C ASP A 231 18.06 1.08 -1.66
N LYS A 232 18.51 2.12 -0.96
CA LYS A 232 18.36 2.23 0.51
C LYS A 232 16.90 2.39 0.94
N LEU A 233 16.07 3.10 0.19
CA LEU A 233 14.63 3.19 0.46
C LEU A 233 13.96 1.83 0.27
N ASP A 234 14.27 1.13 -0.82
CA ASP A 234 13.75 -0.21 -1.12
C ASP A 234 14.19 -1.25 -0.06
N TYR A 235 15.42 -1.12 0.44
CA TYR A 235 15.93 -1.90 1.56
C TYR A 235 15.15 -1.63 2.85
N TYR A 236 14.86 -0.36 3.17
CA TYR A 236 14.07 0.00 4.35
C TYR A 236 12.65 -0.55 4.27
N ASP A 237 12.00 -0.47 3.10
CA ASP A 237 10.68 -1.06 2.90
C ASP A 237 10.72 -2.59 3.02
N SER A 238 11.76 -3.22 2.44
CA SER A 238 11.96 -4.68 2.55
C SER A 238 12.19 -5.12 4.00
N LEU A 239 12.97 -4.38 4.79
CA LEU A 239 13.16 -4.64 6.23
C LEU A 239 11.83 -4.59 6.99
N LYS A 240 11.02 -3.55 6.75
CA LYS A 240 9.71 -3.41 7.40
C LYS A 240 8.79 -4.56 7.02
N GLU A 241 8.65 -4.86 5.73
CA GLU A 241 7.77 -5.91 5.24
C GLU A 241 8.22 -7.29 5.75
N ALA A 242 9.51 -7.63 5.68
CA ALA A 242 10.01 -8.91 6.18
C ALA A 242 9.71 -9.09 7.67
N ASN A 243 10.00 -8.09 8.50
CA ASN A 243 9.80 -8.20 9.95
C ASN A 243 8.31 -8.23 10.34
N ILE A 244 7.46 -7.44 9.67
CA ILE A 244 6.01 -7.45 9.94
C ILE A 244 5.40 -8.81 9.54
N ASN A 245 5.75 -9.34 8.37
CA ASN A 245 5.24 -10.64 7.92
C ASN A 245 5.76 -11.78 8.79
N LYS A 246 7.05 -11.75 9.17
CA LYS A 246 7.64 -12.68 10.16
C LYS A 246 6.85 -12.69 11.46
N TYR A 247 6.53 -11.52 12.01
CA TYR A 247 5.71 -11.40 13.22
C TYR A 247 4.34 -12.07 13.06
N TYR A 248 3.65 -11.85 11.95
CA TYR A 248 2.35 -12.48 11.70
C TYR A 248 2.44 -14.02 11.63
N ILE A 249 3.48 -14.56 10.99
CA ILE A 249 3.72 -15.99 10.85
C ILE A 249 4.06 -16.63 12.20
N GLU A 250 5.04 -16.08 12.93
CA GLU A 250 5.51 -16.64 14.20
C GLU A 250 4.38 -16.70 15.25
N ASN A 251 3.56 -15.65 15.28
CA ASN A 251 2.39 -15.54 16.18
C ASN A 251 1.12 -16.23 15.64
N ASN A 252 1.19 -16.87 14.46
CA ASN A 252 0.08 -17.58 13.81
C ASN A 252 -1.22 -16.74 13.73
N ILE A 253 -1.11 -15.49 13.28
CA ILE A 253 -2.24 -14.57 13.24
C ILE A 253 -3.13 -14.87 12.02
N ARG A 254 -4.26 -15.53 12.26
CA ARG A 254 -5.20 -16.02 11.22
C ARG A 254 -6.46 -15.18 11.03
N ASN A 255 -6.81 -14.34 12.00
CA ASN A 255 -8.06 -13.57 12.03
C ASN A 255 -7.95 -12.21 11.32
N ILE A 256 -7.07 -12.09 10.32
CA ILE A 256 -6.93 -10.92 9.44
C ILE A 256 -7.15 -11.38 8.00
N LYS A 257 -7.73 -10.50 7.18
CA LYS A 257 -7.73 -10.65 5.73
C LYS A 257 -7.07 -9.43 5.09
N ASP A 258 -6.56 -9.61 3.88
CA ASP A 258 -6.08 -8.50 3.08
C ASP A 258 -7.23 -7.50 2.87
N TYR A 259 -6.93 -6.20 3.00
CA TYR A 259 -7.88 -5.10 2.83
C TYR A 259 -9.13 -5.16 3.73
N ASP A 260 -9.03 -5.82 4.88
CA ASP A 260 -10.12 -5.88 5.84
C ASP A 260 -10.32 -4.56 6.61
N ASN A 261 -11.33 -4.51 7.49
CA ASN A 261 -11.67 -3.32 8.24
C ASN A 261 -10.49 -2.82 9.09
N ARG A 262 -9.69 -3.73 9.65
CA ARG A 262 -8.48 -3.39 10.40
C ARG A 262 -7.45 -2.71 9.48
N TYR A 263 -7.20 -3.27 8.30
CA TYR A 263 -6.31 -2.69 7.31
C TYR A 263 -6.71 -1.25 6.96
N ILE A 264 -8.00 -1.03 6.64
CA ILE A 264 -8.49 0.30 6.26
C ILE A 264 -8.38 1.29 7.43
N LEU A 265 -8.64 0.86 8.67
CA LEU A 265 -8.50 1.72 9.85
C LEU A 265 -7.04 2.06 10.17
N VAL A 266 -6.12 1.12 9.99
CA VAL A 266 -4.67 1.35 10.14
C VAL A 266 -4.18 2.34 9.08
N ASN A 267 -4.73 2.28 7.86
CA ASN A 267 -4.36 3.13 6.72
C ASN A 267 -5.34 4.28 6.46
N LEU A 268 -6.19 4.65 7.42
CA LEU A 268 -7.35 5.54 7.23
C LEU A 268 -7.03 6.84 6.48
N LEU A 269 -5.91 7.48 6.82
CA LEU A 269 -5.53 8.75 6.21
C LEU A 269 -5.11 8.63 4.76
N ASN A 270 -4.50 7.50 4.37
CA ASN A 270 -4.08 7.25 3.00
C ASN A 270 -5.29 6.86 2.14
N GLU A 271 -6.16 5.99 2.68
CA GLU A 271 -7.39 5.53 2.01
C GLU A 271 -8.36 6.68 1.70
N TYR A 272 -8.44 7.66 2.59
CA TYR A 272 -9.38 8.79 2.46
C TYR A 272 -8.70 10.15 2.25
N GLU A 273 -7.43 10.16 1.85
CA GLU A 273 -6.61 11.38 1.73
C GLU A 273 -7.28 12.44 0.84
N LEU A 274 -7.71 12.05 -0.35
CA LEU A 274 -8.34 12.95 -1.32
C LEU A 274 -9.63 13.56 -0.79
N PHE A 275 -10.46 12.80 -0.08
CA PHE A 275 -11.69 13.30 0.52
C PHE A 275 -11.41 14.29 1.64
N ILE A 276 -10.43 14.00 2.50
CA ILE A 276 -9.99 14.91 3.55
C ILE A 276 -9.50 16.22 2.93
N LEU A 277 -8.68 16.15 1.88
CA LEU A 277 -8.15 17.30 1.15
C LEU A 277 -9.24 18.19 0.55
N ILE A 278 -10.16 17.59 -0.24
CA ILE A 278 -11.23 18.36 -0.88
C ILE A 278 -12.11 19.02 0.19
N PHE A 279 -12.43 18.32 1.28
CA PHE A 279 -13.24 18.88 2.35
C PHE A 279 -12.59 20.11 3.00
N ILE A 280 -11.34 19.98 3.45
CA ILE A 280 -10.66 21.07 4.16
C ILE A 280 -10.40 22.28 3.26
N ILE A 281 -10.09 22.04 1.98
CA ILE A 281 -9.88 23.10 0.98
C ILE A 281 -11.20 23.80 0.67
N MET A 282 -12.30 23.05 0.48
CA MET A 282 -13.63 23.61 0.24
C MET A 282 -14.09 24.51 1.40
N ILE A 283 -13.93 24.05 2.64
CA ILE A 283 -14.30 24.83 3.83
C ILE A 283 -13.41 26.08 3.94
N SER A 284 -12.10 25.92 3.86
CA SER A 284 -11.14 27.02 4.05
C SER A 284 -11.17 28.05 2.94
N GLY A 285 -11.37 27.61 1.70
CA GLY A 285 -11.46 28.47 0.52
C GLY A 285 -12.75 29.28 0.45
N SER A 286 -13.84 28.80 1.05
CA SER A 286 -15.16 29.47 1.04
C SER A 286 -15.48 30.32 2.27
N ILE A 287 -14.85 30.04 3.44
CA ILE A 287 -15.26 30.65 4.71
C ILE A 287 -15.08 32.18 4.78
N VAL A 288 -14.10 32.73 4.04
CA VAL A 288 -13.86 34.18 3.96
C VAL A 288 -14.49 34.75 2.68
N SER A 289 -14.16 34.19 1.53
CA SER A 289 -14.62 34.67 0.21
C SER A 289 -16.14 34.77 0.08
N ASP A 290 -16.90 33.80 0.60
CA ASP A 290 -18.38 33.83 0.54
C ASP A 290 -18.96 35.03 1.31
N GLU A 291 -18.31 35.48 2.39
CA GLU A 291 -18.79 36.63 3.18
C GLU A 291 -18.59 37.95 2.45
N PHE A 292 -17.52 38.05 1.67
CA PHE A 292 -17.29 39.20 0.79
C PHE A 292 -18.25 39.18 -0.39
N ASN A 293 -18.44 38.02 -1.04
CA ASN A 293 -19.35 37.87 -2.18
C ASN A 293 -20.82 38.15 -1.81
N LYS A 294 -21.26 37.75 -0.62
CA LYS A 294 -22.63 37.99 -0.13
C LYS A 294 -22.82 39.35 0.57
N GLY A 295 -21.75 40.14 0.73
CA GLY A 295 -21.78 41.40 1.47
C GLY A 295 -21.98 41.27 2.99
N THR A 296 -22.10 40.06 3.53
CA THR A 296 -22.33 39.78 4.96
C THR A 296 -21.12 40.13 5.83
N ILE A 297 -19.96 40.37 5.23
CA ILE A 297 -18.79 40.92 5.90
C ILE A 297 -19.09 42.26 6.61
N LYS A 298 -20.01 43.08 6.08
CA LYS A 298 -20.42 44.35 6.70
C LYS A 298 -21.09 44.11 8.05
N LEU A 299 -21.97 43.11 8.14
CA LEU A 299 -22.69 42.75 9.37
C LEU A 299 -21.76 42.22 10.46
N LEU A 300 -20.66 41.55 10.07
CA LEU A 300 -19.66 41.05 11.00
C LEU A 300 -18.83 42.16 11.65
N LEU A 301 -18.70 43.31 11.00
CA LEU A 301 -17.82 44.40 11.43
C LEU A 301 -18.50 45.48 12.27
N ILE A 302 -19.83 45.47 12.32
CA ILE A 302 -20.61 46.28 13.25
C ILE A 302 -20.52 45.71 14.67
N ARG A 303 -20.13 44.43 14.81
CA ARG A 303 -19.93 43.79 16.12
C ARG A 303 -18.64 44.30 16.79
N PRO A 304 -18.58 44.36 18.14
CA PRO A 304 -17.44 44.89 18.90
C PRO A 304 -16.24 43.91 18.95
N TYR A 305 -15.95 43.22 17.85
CA TYR A 305 -14.81 42.31 17.71
C TYR A 305 -13.80 42.89 16.72
N SER A 306 -12.50 42.78 17.05
CA SER A 306 -11.46 43.22 16.11
C SER A 306 -11.44 42.34 14.86
N ARG A 307 -11.09 42.94 13.71
CA ARG A 307 -10.99 42.23 12.42
C ARG A 307 -10.13 40.97 12.50
N LEU A 308 -8.98 41.05 13.16
CA LEU A 308 -8.09 39.90 13.36
C LEU A 308 -8.72 38.81 14.24
N LYS A 309 -9.48 39.16 15.29
CA LYS A 309 -10.20 38.16 16.10
C LYS A 309 -11.24 37.42 15.26
N ILE A 310 -11.92 38.10 14.33
CA ILE A 310 -12.89 37.46 13.41
C ILE A 310 -12.17 36.50 12.47
N LEU A 311 -11.07 36.94 11.86
CA LEU A 311 -10.29 36.12 10.93
C LEU A 311 -9.71 34.87 11.62
N LEU A 312 -9.10 35.03 12.79
CA LEU A 312 -8.56 33.92 13.58
C LEU A 312 -9.66 32.94 14.01
N ALA A 313 -10.85 33.42 14.37
CA ALA A 313 -11.98 32.54 14.68
C ALA A 313 -12.40 31.70 13.47
N LYS A 314 -12.40 32.27 12.25
CA LYS A 314 -12.66 31.53 11.01
C LYS A 314 -11.59 30.48 10.74
N PHE A 315 -10.31 30.84 10.86
CA PHE A 315 -9.20 29.91 10.67
C PHE A 315 -9.27 28.73 11.67
N LEU A 316 -9.50 29.02 12.95
CA LEU A 316 -9.63 27.97 13.98
C LEU A 316 -10.87 27.10 13.76
N THR A 317 -11.95 27.66 13.18
CA THR A 317 -13.11 26.87 12.75
C THR A 317 -12.74 25.85 11.66
N CYS A 318 -11.90 26.23 10.68
CA CYS A 318 -11.40 25.27 9.68
C CYS A 318 -10.64 24.11 10.32
N LEU A 319 -9.79 24.38 11.30
CA LEU A 319 -9.04 23.35 12.03
C LEU A 319 -9.98 22.41 12.80
N CYS A 320 -11.01 22.94 13.46
CA CYS A 320 -12.02 22.12 14.12
C CYS A 320 -12.79 21.24 13.13
N MET A 321 -13.17 21.79 11.97
CA MET A 321 -13.85 21.03 10.91
C MET A 321 -12.98 19.90 10.35
N PHE A 322 -11.68 20.12 10.19
CA PHE A 322 -10.72 19.09 9.78
C PHE A 322 -10.72 17.90 10.76
N ILE A 323 -10.58 18.16 12.07
CA ILE A 323 -10.58 17.10 13.09
C ILE A 323 -11.92 16.36 13.10
N LEU A 324 -13.04 17.08 13.06
CA LEU A 324 -14.37 16.47 13.05
C LEU A 324 -14.62 15.61 11.81
N PHE A 325 -14.07 15.98 10.66
CA PHE A 325 -14.21 15.19 9.45
C PHE A 325 -13.40 13.89 9.50
N ILE A 326 -12.18 13.91 10.07
CA ILE A 326 -11.43 12.67 10.33
C ILE A 326 -12.20 11.77 11.30
N VAL A 327 -12.75 12.32 12.38
CA VAL A 327 -13.57 11.55 13.34
C VAL A 327 -14.80 10.95 12.65
N PHE A 328 -15.45 11.69 11.77
CA PHE A 328 -16.57 11.20 10.97
C PHE A 328 -16.17 10.03 10.07
N ILE A 329 -15.04 10.13 9.35
CA ILE A 329 -14.52 9.06 8.50
C ILE A 329 -14.18 7.83 9.36
N PHE A 330 -13.49 8.02 10.49
CA PHE A 330 -13.14 6.93 11.41
C PHE A 330 -14.36 6.17 11.92
N ILE A 331 -15.37 6.88 12.44
CA ILE A 331 -16.60 6.25 12.95
C ILE A 331 -17.36 5.55 11.81
N SER A 332 -17.47 6.21 10.64
CA SER A 332 -18.14 5.63 9.48
C SER A 332 -17.46 4.36 9.01
N GLN A 333 -16.12 4.37 8.88
CA GLN A 333 -15.35 3.20 8.48
C GLN A 333 -15.46 2.07 9.51
N LEU A 334 -15.33 2.38 10.80
CA LEU A 334 -15.47 1.39 11.87
C LEU A 334 -16.80 0.65 11.78
N LEU A 335 -17.90 1.39 11.59
CA LEU A 335 -19.26 0.82 11.51
C LEU A 335 -19.49 0.08 10.19
N VAL A 336 -19.22 0.73 9.06
CA VAL A 336 -19.48 0.17 7.72
C VAL A 336 -18.60 -1.05 7.45
N GLY A 337 -17.29 -0.95 7.72
CA GLY A 337 -16.37 -2.08 7.60
C GLY A 337 -16.72 -3.20 8.56
N GLY A 338 -17.17 -2.88 9.77
CA GLY A 338 -17.64 -3.86 10.74
C GLY A 338 -18.88 -4.64 10.29
N ILE A 339 -19.85 -3.96 9.67
CA ILE A 339 -21.07 -4.57 9.13
C ILE A 339 -20.76 -5.43 7.89
N ILE A 340 -19.91 -4.93 6.99
CA ILE A 340 -19.66 -5.58 5.69
C ILE A 340 -18.65 -6.72 5.83
N GLN A 341 -17.54 -6.48 6.54
CA GLN A 341 -16.36 -7.36 6.58
C GLN A 341 -16.18 -8.05 7.93
N GLY A 342 -16.80 -7.52 9.00
CA GLY A 342 -16.73 -8.06 10.36
C GLY A 342 -15.84 -7.23 11.30
N PHE A 343 -15.99 -7.48 12.60
CA PHE A 343 -15.20 -6.82 13.66
C PHE A 343 -14.05 -7.69 14.21
N GLY A 344 -13.94 -8.96 13.78
CA GLY A 344 -13.05 -9.95 14.39
C GLY A 344 -11.55 -9.61 14.28
N SER A 345 -11.15 -8.88 13.24
CA SER A 345 -9.74 -8.50 13.04
C SER A 345 -9.31 -7.26 13.83
N LEU A 346 -10.24 -6.50 14.42
CA LEU A 346 -9.93 -5.31 15.21
C LEU A 346 -9.18 -5.61 16.51
N ASN A 347 -9.22 -6.87 16.97
CA ASN A 347 -8.47 -7.33 18.13
C ASN A 347 -6.96 -7.44 17.85
N VAL A 348 -6.55 -7.48 16.57
CA VAL A 348 -5.14 -7.49 16.21
C VAL A 348 -4.61 -6.06 16.23
N PRO A 349 -3.55 -5.76 17.01
CA PRO A 349 -2.97 -4.43 17.08
C PRO A 349 -2.35 -3.98 15.75
N ALA A 350 -2.03 -2.70 15.64
CA ALA A 350 -1.14 -2.22 14.59
C ALA A 350 0.28 -2.76 14.87
N VAL A 351 0.84 -3.48 13.91
CA VAL A 351 2.18 -4.08 13.95
C VAL A 351 3.11 -3.19 13.13
N ILE A 352 4.18 -2.72 13.76
CA ILE A 352 5.04 -1.67 13.21
C ILE A 352 6.49 -2.10 13.38
N TYR A 353 7.30 -1.93 12.34
CA TYR A 353 8.73 -2.08 12.43
C TYR A 353 9.38 -0.75 12.83
N ASN A 354 10.13 -0.73 13.93
CA ASN A 354 10.86 0.45 14.38
C ASN A 354 12.34 0.35 14.02
N TYR A 355 12.75 1.10 13.00
CA TYR A 355 14.10 1.16 12.46
C TYR A 355 15.15 1.62 13.48
N ASN A 356 14.77 2.40 14.50
CA ASN A 356 15.71 2.84 15.55
C ASN A 356 16.07 1.70 16.52
N THR A 357 15.13 0.79 16.74
CA THR A 357 15.28 -0.34 17.69
C THR A 357 15.54 -1.67 17.00
N HIS A 358 15.41 -1.72 15.66
CA HIS A 358 15.44 -2.92 14.84
C HIS A 358 14.48 -4.02 15.31
N ASN A 359 13.32 -3.64 15.86
CA ASN A 359 12.36 -4.56 16.46
C ASN A 359 10.93 -4.22 16.05
N ILE A 360 10.04 -5.21 16.22
CA ILE A 360 8.60 -5.04 16.05
C ILE A 360 7.99 -4.44 17.32
N GLU A 361 7.24 -3.36 17.12
CA GLU A 361 6.39 -2.75 18.14
C GLU A 361 4.93 -2.98 17.79
N THR A 362 4.11 -3.20 18.83
CA THR A 362 2.65 -3.28 18.68
C THR A 362 1.97 -2.17 19.47
N MET A 363 0.90 -1.63 18.89
CA MET A 363 0.08 -0.64 19.57
C MET A 363 -1.38 -0.70 19.13
N SER A 364 -2.27 -0.11 19.92
CA SER A 364 -3.67 -0.02 19.53
C SER A 364 -3.83 0.77 18.22
N ILE A 365 -4.81 0.38 17.40
CA ILE A 365 -5.12 1.02 16.12
C ILE A 365 -5.37 2.53 16.31
N ILE A 366 -6.07 2.91 17.37
CA ILE A 366 -6.36 4.32 17.69
C ILE A 366 -5.07 5.10 18.02
N LYS A 367 -4.15 4.51 18.79
CA LYS A 367 -2.86 5.16 19.10
C LYS A 367 -2.05 5.38 17.83
N TYR A 368 -1.97 4.35 16.98
CA TYR A 368 -1.30 4.44 15.68
C TYR A 368 -1.94 5.51 14.77
N LEU A 369 -3.27 5.56 14.70
CA LEU A 369 -3.99 6.55 13.92
C LEU A 369 -3.70 7.97 14.40
N ILE A 370 -3.68 8.22 15.71
CA ILE A 370 -3.35 9.55 16.26
C ILE A 370 -1.92 9.97 15.88
N ILE A 371 -0.95 9.05 15.96
CA ILE A 371 0.44 9.32 15.55
C ILE A 371 0.49 9.72 14.06
N ASN A 372 -0.22 8.98 13.19
CA ASN A 372 -0.30 9.29 11.77
C ASN A 372 -1.01 10.63 11.50
N ILE A 373 -2.09 10.95 12.22
CA ILE A 373 -2.78 12.25 12.10
C ILE A 373 -1.81 13.39 12.43
N CYS A 374 -1.05 13.25 13.52
CA CYS A 374 -0.06 14.26 13.92
C CYS A 374 1.04 14.41 12.86
N ALA A 375 1.59 13.30 12.36
CA ALA A 375 2.67 13.30 11.37
C ALA A 375 2.24 13.87 10.00
N LYS A 376 1.01 13.57 9.56
CA LYS A 376 0.46 14.05 8.28
C LYS A 376 -0.20 15.43 8.39
N SER A 377 -0.45 15.93 9.60
CA SER A 377 -1.08 17.23 9.84
C SER A 377 -0.39 18.44 9.19
N PRO A 378 0.96 18.53 9.05
CA PRO A 378 1.58 19.68 8.43
C PRO A 378 1.12 19.89 6.99
N MET A 379 0.98 18.81 6.21
CA MET A 379 0.42 18.86 4.85
C MET A 379 -0.98 19.45 4.83
N PHE A 380 -1.90 18.90 5.64
CA PHE A 380 -3.28 19.41 5.71
C PHE A 380 -3.34 20.86 6.20
N LEU A 381 -2.53 21.22 7.20
CA LEU A 381 -2.44 22.58 7.73
C LEU A 381 -1.96 23.58 6.70
N LEU A 382 -0.95 23.23 5.91
CA LEU A 382 -0.42 24.07 4.84
C LEU A 382 -1.47 24.29 3.75
N LEU A 383 -2.21 23.26 3.35
CA LEU A 383 -3.25 23.37 2.34
C LEU A 383 -4.48 24.14 2.83
N ILE A 384 -4.89 23.95 4.10
CA ILE A 384 -5.90 24.79 4.77
C ILE A 384 -5.46 26.25 4.74
N THR A 385 -4.22 26.52 5.10
CA THR A 385 -3.67 27.87 5.18
C THR A 385 -3.54 28.52 3.81
N LEU A 386 -3.14 27.76 2.80
CA LEU A 386 -3.06 28.22 1.41
C LEU A 386 -4.45 28.59 0.88
N ALA A 387 -5.43 27.69 1.04
CA ALA A 387 -6.82 27.91 0.64
C ALA A 387 -7.42 29.15 1.33
N PHE A 388 -7.21 29.26 2.65
CA PHE A 388 -7.66 30.39 3.45
C PHE A 388 -6.99 31.71 3.01
N THR A 389 -5.69 31.68 2.75
CA THR A 389 -4.94 32.86 2.31
C THR A 389 -5.42 33.33 0.93
N ILE A 390 -5.54 32.43 -0.04
CA ILE A 390 -6.08 32.76 -1.38
C ILE A 390 -7.52 33.28 -1.28
N SER A 391 -8.35 32.69 -0.41
CA SER A 391 -9.71 33.18 -0.13
C SER A 391 -9.71 34.63 0.37
N THR A 392 -8.79 34.97 1.28
CA THR A 392 -8.65 36.33 1.82
C THR A 392 -8.07 37.33 0.82
N LEU A 393 -7.16 36.89 -0.06
CA LEU A 393 -6.51 37.71 -1.08
C LEU A 393 -7.45 38.02 -2.25
N PHE A 394 -8.12 37.02 -2.80
CA PHE A 394 -8.87 37.20 -4.05
C PHE A 394 -10.36 37.34 -3.83
N THR A 395 -10.87 37.04 -2.63
CA THR A 395 -12.31 37.06 -2.33
C THR A 395 -13.16 36.23 -3.30
N ASN A 396 -12.54 35.25 -3.95
CA ASN A 396 -13.17 34.35 -4.90
C ASN A 396 -13.02 32.91 -4.37
N SER A 397 -14.15 32.26 -4.07
CA SER A 397 -14.17 30.90 -3.54
C SER A 397 -13.69 29.87 -4.56
N ALA A 398 -13.99 30.05 -5.86
CA ALA A 398 -13.54 29.14 -6.90
C ALA A 398 -12.00 29.11 -7.00
N LEU A 399 -11.35 30.28 -7.04
CA LEU A 399 -9.89 30.38 -7.06
C LEU A 399 -9.25 29.82 -5.77
N ALA A 400 -9.86 30.11 -4.62
CA ALA A 400 -9.38 29.65 -3.32
C ALA A 400 -9.49 28.14 -3.11
N ILE A 401 -10.33 27.47 -3.90
CA ILE A 401 -10.47 26.00 -3.89
C ILE A 401 -9.58 25.38 -4.97
N ALA A 402 -9.60 25.92 -6.19
CA ALA A 402 -8.90 25.35 -7.34
C ALA A 402 -7.36 25.37 -7.15
N LEU A 403 -6.78 26.49 -6.69
CA LEU A 403 -5.32 26.63 -6.62
C LEU A 403 -4.64 25.70 -5.59
N PRO A 404 -5.14 25.57 -4.34
CA PRO A 404 -4.57 24.60 -3.40
C PRO A 404 -4.71 23.15 -3.87
N LEU A 405 -5.85 22.82 -4.50
CA LEU A 405 -6.09 21.47 -5.03
C LEU A 405 -5.12 21.17 -6.19
N LEU A 406 -4.95 22.11 -7.12
CA LEU A 406 -3.94 21.99 -8.19
C LEU A 406 -2.53 21.89 -7.62
N GLY A 407 -2.19 22.68 -6.60
CA GLY A 407 -0.89 22.61 -5.93
C GLY A 407 -0.62 21.23 -5.33
N TYR A 408 -1.64 20.58 -4.76
CA TYR A 408 -1.54 19.20 -4.30
C TYR A 408 -1.38 18.21 -5.47
N MET A 409 -2.21 18.31 -6.52
CA MET A 409 -2.14 17.38 -7.67
C MET A 409 -0.82 17.44 -8.42
N VAL A 410 -0.20 18.62 -8.52
CA VAL A 410 1.08 18.83 -9.21
C VAL A 410 2.28 18.52 -8.29
N SER A 411 2.06 18.21 -7.01
CA SER A 411 3.15 17.97 -6.05
C SER A 411 4.05 16.78 -6.43
N SER A 412 3.49 15.72 -7.03
CA SER A 412 4.26 14.57 -7.53
C SER A 412 5.19 14.97 -8.67
N ILE A 413 4.70 15.78 -9.61
CA ILE A 413 5.49 16.33 -10.72
C ILE A 413 6.61 17.23 -10.17
N ILE A 414 6.30 18.05 -9.17
CA ILE A 414 7.30 18.91 -8.53
C ILE A 414 8.38 18.05 -7.84
N ASN A 415 7.99 17.02 -7.11
CA ASN A 415 8.94 16.11 -6.46
C ASN A 415 9.80 15.35 -7.48
N GLN A 416 9.26 14.97 -8.64
CA GLN A 416 10.06 14.40 -9.74
C GLN A 416 11.07 15.40 -10.33
N LEU A 417 10.67 16.67 -10.51
CA LEU A 417 11.58 17.72 -10.95
C LEU A 417 12.66 18.01 -9.90
N ILE A 418 12.33 17.93 -8.61
CA ILE A 418 13.29 18.03 -7.50
C ILE A 418 14.29 16.86 -7.59
N ALA A 419 13.82 15.63 -7.77
CA ALA A 419 14.69 14.46 -7.95
C ALA A 419 15.68 14.68 -9.11
N HIS A 420 15.20 15.16 -10.27
CA HIS A 420 16.06 15.47 -11.40
C HIS A 420 17.05 16.62 -11.12
N ALA A 421 16.66 17.63 -10.35
CA ALA A 421 17.54 18.71 -9.94
C ALA A 421 18.67 18.22 -9.00
N LEU A 422 18.35 17.28 -8.10
CA LEU A 422 19.34 16.69 -7.20
C LEU A 422 20.39 15.86 -7.93
N LEU A 423 20.04 15.19 -9.04
CA LEU A 423 21.02 14.53 -9.92
C LEU A 423 22.03 15.50 -10.55
N LYS A 424 21.71 16.80 -10.59
CA LYS A 424 22.58 17.88 -11.06
C LYS A 424 23.23 18.68 -9.93
N ASP A 425 23.22 18.15 -8.70
CA ASP A 425 23.70 18.81 -7.48
C ASP A 425 22.97 20.11 -7.11
N ILE A 426 21.77 20.34 -7.65
CA ILE A 426 20.97 21.54 -7.37
C ILE A 426 20.06 21.28 -6.17
N LYS A 427 20.44 21.81 -5.00
CA LYS A 427 19.73 21.58 -3.72
C LYS A 427 18.63 22.60 -3.40
N ALA A 428 18.57 23.74 -4.09
CA ALA A 428 17.59 24.81 -3.82
C ALA A 428 16.11 24.35 -3.87
N PRO A 429 15.69 23.44 -4.76
CA PRO A 429 14.32 22.94 -4.80
C PRO A 429 13.87 22.17 -3.53
N LEU A 430 14.80 21.74 -2.67
CA LEU A 430 14.48 21.09 -1.39
C LEU A 430 13.76 22.03 -0.40
N TYR A 431 13.87 23.35 -0.58
CA TYR A 431 13.15 24.34 0.22
C TYR A 431 11.70 24.53 -0.25
N PHE A 432 11.29 23.85 -1.31
CA PHE A 432 9.89 23.79 -1.68
C PHE A 432 9.10 22.96 -0.65
N VAL A 433 7.80 23.22 -0.53
CA VAL A 433 7.00 22.67 0.56
C VAL A 433 6.66 21.19 0.36
N THR A 434 6.50 20.73 -0.88
CA THR A 434 6.02 19.38 -1.22
C THR A 434 6.94 18.22 -0.81
N PRO A 435 8.29 18.33 -0.82
CA PRO A 435 9.14 17.26 -0.27
C PRO A 435 9.16 17.22 1.26
N ASN A 436 8.60 18.24 1.96
CA ASN A 436 8.76 18.42 3.40
C ASN A 436 7.46 18.25 4.21
N TRP A 437 6.30 18.26 3.55
CA TRP A 437 5.01 18.40 4.25
C TRP A 437 4.43 17.12 4.85
N ASP A 438 4.93 15.94 4.45
CA ASP A 438 4.46 14.65 4.91
C ASP A 438 5.53 14.04 5.82
N LEU A 439 5.31 14.15 7.13
CA LEU A 439 6.26 13.67 8.13
C LEU A 439 6.06 12.18 8.47
N THR A 440 5.11 11.48 7.82
CA THR A 440 4.91 10.04 8.05
C THR A 440 6.13 9.21 7.69
N SER A 441 6.92 9.67 6.71
CA SER A 441 8.20 9.07 6.29
C SER A 441 9.23 8.96 7.42
N TYR A 442 9.20 9.86 8.41
CA TYR A 442 10.13 9.84 9.54
C TYR A 442 9.66 8.99 10.73
N LEU A 443 8.41 8.51 10.69
CA LEU A 443 7.86 7.75 11.79
C LEU A 443 8.68 6.48 12.01
N PHE A 444 8.94 6.18 13.29
CA PHE A 444 9.68 4.99 13.70
C PHE A 444 11.07 4.84 13.07
N GLY A 445 11.71 5.94 12.68
CA GLY A 445 13.07 5.94 12.10
C GLY A 445 13.12 5.66 10.60
N GLY A 446 11.99 5.78 9.90
CA GLY A 446 11.95 5.70 8.45
C GLY A 446 12.77 6.80 7.76
N LEU A 447 13.06 6.57 6.48
CA LEU A 447 13.80 7.50 5.64
C LEU A 447 12.86 8.40 4.83
N PRO A 448 13.21 9.69 4.65
CA PRO A 448 12.48 10.58 3.76
C PRO A 448 12.70 10.23 2.28
N SER A 449 11.91 10.80 1.39
CA SER A 449 12.07 10.59 -0.06
C SER A 449 13.38 11.14 -0.63
N PHE A 450 14.06 12.06 0.06
CA PHE A 450 15.29 12.68 -0.40
C PHE A 450 16.33 12.76 0.73
N GLU A 451 17.52 12.24 0.45
CA GLU A 451 18.61 12.09 1.41
C GLU A 451 18.99 13.36 2.20
N PRO A 452 19.08 14.56 1.59
CA PRO A 452 19.51 15.74 2.33
C PRO A 452 18.45 16.27 3.31
N ILE A 453 17.23 15.76 3.25
CA ILE A 453 16.11 16.20 4.07
C ILE A 453 16.12 15.41 5.38
N ASN A 454 15.79 16.08 6.48
CA ASN A 454 15.53 15.43 7.76
C ASN A 454 14.32 16.07 8.44
N LEU A 455 13.82 15.41 9.48
CA LEU A 455 12.63 15.84 10.22
C LEU A 455 12.70 17.32 10.66
N ARG A 456 13.86 17.77 11.19
CA ARG A 456 14.03 19.15 11.66
C ARG A 456 13.95 20.14 10.50
N PHE A 457 14.62 19.84 9.39
CA PHE A 457 14.56 20.64 8.17
C PHE A 457 13.12 20.73 7.64
N SER A 458 12.42 19.60 7.53
CA SER A 458 11.04 19.58 7.05
C SER A 458 10.08 20.38 7.92
N ILE A 459 10.21 20.29 9.25
CA ILE A 459 9.42 21.10 10.19
C ILE A 459 9.69 22.60 10.00
N LEU A 460 10.96 23.01 9.88
CA LEU A 460 11.32 24.41 9.69
C LEU A 460 10.79 24.97 8.37
N VAL A 461 10.88 24.21 7.27
CA VAL A 461 10.31 24.59 5.98
C VAL A 461 8.79 24.74 6.10
N CYS A 462 8.08 23.75 6.64
CA CYS A 462 6.63 23.83 6.81
C CYS A 462 6.21 25.01 7.68
N LEU A 463 6.90 25.24 8.80
CA LEU A 463 6.61 26.35 9.70
C LEU A 463 6.82 27.71 9.03
N SER A 464 7.87 27.85 8.22
CA SER A 464 8.15 29.09 7.50
C SER A 464 7.03 29.44 6.51
N TYR A 465 6.58 28.49 5.68
CA TYR A 465 5.47 28.68 4.76
C TYR A 465 4.17 28.99 5.50
N PHE A 466 3.88 28.26 6.58
CA PHE A 466 2.71 28.50 7.41
C PHE A 466 2.67 29.93 7.96
N LEU A 467 3.77 30.38 8.58
CA LEU A 467 3.86 31.71 9.18
C LEU A 467 3.75 32.82 8.13
N ILE A 468 4.43 32.68 6.98
CA ILE A 468 4.37 33.65 5.89
C ILE A 468 2.94 33.78 5.36
N MET A 469 2.26 32.66 5.08
CA MET A 469 0.89 32.69 4.56
C MET A 469 -0.11 33.28 5.57
N ILE A 470 -0.04 32.90 6.84
CA ILE A 470 -0.89 33.47 7.90
C ILE A 470 -0.64 34.98 8.06
N PHE A 471 0.61 35.41 8.03
CA PHE A 471 0.98 36.82 8.11
C PHE A 471 0.38 37.62 6.95
N ILE A 472 0.54 37.13 5.71
CA ILE A 472 -0.03 37.74 4.51
C ILE A 472 -1.56 37.87 4.64
N SER A 473 -2.23 36.79 5.04
CA SER A 473 -3.68 36.77 5.21
C SER A 473 -4.15 37.81 6.24
N CYS A 474 -3.50 37.86 7.41
CA CYS A 474 -3.82 38.82 8.47
C CYS A 474 -3.58 40.28 8.04
N PHE A 475 -2.45 40.54 7.37
CA PHE A 475 -2.09 41.86 6.88
C PHE A 475 -3.11 42.38 5.86
N VAL A 476 -3.45 41.55 4.86
CA VAL A 476 -4.40 41.92 3.81
C VAL A 476 -5.79 42.12 4.39
N PHE A 477 -6.26 41.23 5.26
CA PHE A 477 -7.59 41.37 5.88
C PHE A 477 -7.70 42.64 6.74
N LYS A 478 -6.62 43.02 7.45
CA LYS A 478 -6.59 44.25 8.24
C LYS A 478 -6.69 45.49 7.35
N LYS A 479 -5.92 45.55 6.26
CA LYS A 479 -5.85 46.72 5.36
C LYS A 479 -6.97 46.78 4.32
N ARG A 480 -7.72 45.70 4.10
CA ARG A 480 -8.77 45.67 3.08
C ARG A 480 -9.91 46.64 3.42
N ASN A 481 -10.10 47.60 2.53
CA ASN A 481 -11.26 48.49 2.55
C ASN A 481 -12.51 47.73 2.11
N ILE A 482 -13.62 48.01 2.76
CA ILE A 482 -14.90 47.37 2.45
C ILE A 482 -15.66 48.39 1.64
N LYS A 483 -15.62 48.20 0.32
CA LYS A 483 -16.27 49.12 -0.62
C LYS A 483 -17.77 49.09 -0.40
N ASN A 484 -18.38 50.27 -0.42
CA ASN A 484 -19.81 50.40 -0.72
C ASN A 484 -19.94 50.13 -2.22
N VAL A 485 -20.36 48.92 -2.57
CA VAL A 485 -21.15 48.71 -3.78
C VAL A 485 -22.59 48.82 -3.37
#